data_AF-A0A7C5JPJ5-F1
#
_entry.id   AF-A0A7C5JPJ5-F1
#
_cell.length_a   1.000
_cell.length_b   1.000
_cell.length_c   1.000
_cell.angle_alpha   90.00
_cell.angle_beta   90.00
_cell.angle_gamma   90.00
#
_symmetry.space_group_name_H-M   'P 1'
#
loop_
_entity.id
_entity.type
_entity.pdbx_description
1 polymer ?
#
loop_
_entity_poly.entity_id
_entity_poly.type
_entity_poly.pdbx_seq_one_letter_code
_entity_poly.pdbx_strand_id
1 'polypeptide(L)'
;MEGKEVTAHFSFKGEYDITLTTFNKGGYATLTKTVTVEKDDPSNCTGNYQLLTNCSSKTWTLAQEAGALVVGPNLDEVWWQSSSQDLEDRFCLFNDKYIFDSNGNYTYDNQGDFYADTDGNGNIFPPELGLTPGCHPSTDWPDNFKDWDSGTHKFTITESTITVSGQGAYIGLYKVGTSSEVDKPQSSVTYNILELSADRMVIYTDYGGLVWKMTLTSSE
;
A
#
# COMPACT_ATOMS: atom_id res chain seq x y z
N MET A 1 -7.84 -18.28 -9.95
CA MET A 1 -8.23 -19.57 -9.34
C MET A 1 -8.51 -20.55 -10.46
N GLU A 2 -8.10 -21.81 -10.35
CA GLU A 2 -8.25 -22.83 -11.39
C GLU A 2 -8.79 -24.12 -10.78
N GLY A 3 -9.69 -24.80 -11.47
CA GLY A 3 -10.30 -26.04 -10.98
C GLY A 3 -11.64 -26.33 -11.65
N LYS A 4 -12.14 -27.56 -11.48
CA LYS A 4 -13.51 -27.94 -11.90
C LYS A 4 -14.57 -27.27 -11.04
N GLU A 5 -14.24 -26.96 -9.79
CA GLU A 5 -15.03 -26.21 -8.83
C GLU A 5 -14.10 -25.22 -8.12
N VAL A 6 -14.62 -24.02 -7.86
CA VAL A 6 -13.90 -22.96 -7.17
C VAL A 6 -14.86 -22.29 -6.20
N THR A 7 -14.44 -22.08 -4.96
CA THR A 7 -15.20 -21.32 -3.96
C THR A 7 -14.56 -19.95 -3.82
N ALA A 8 -15.37 -18.90 -3.90
CA ALA A 8 -14.96 -17.52 -3.68
C ALA A 8 -15.85 -16.92 -2.57
N HIS A 9 -15.23 -16.24 -1.61
CA HIS A 9 -15.95 -15.54 -0.56
C HIS A 9 -15.95 -14.04 -0.88
N PHE A 10 -17.14 -13.44 -0.96
CA PHE A 10 -17.31 -12.02 -1.25
C PHE A 10 -17.79 -11.33 0.03
N SER A 11 -16.84 -10.67 0.67
CA SER A 11 -17.01 -10.13 2.01
C SER A 11 -17.83 -8.83 2.04
N PHE A 12 -17.75 -8.05 0.96
CA PHE A 12 -18.40 -6.74 0.88
C PHE A 12 -19.65 -6.77 0.01
N LYS A 13 -20.61 -5.92 0.36
CA LYS A 13 -21.74 -5.57 -0.48
C LYS A 13 -21.21 -5.01 -1.81
N GLY A 14 -21.74 -5.53 -2.91
CA GLY A 14 -21.34 -5.07 -4.23
C GLY A 14 -21.81 -5.98 -5.34
N GLU A 15 -21.55 -5.54 -6.56
CA GLU A 15 -21.72 -6.37 -7.76
C GLU A 15 -20.34 -6.84 -8.23
N TYR A 16 -20.22 -8.14 -8.44
CA TYR A 16 -18.97 -8.79 -8.81
C TYR A 16 -19.15 -9.51 -10.13
N ASP A 17 -18.36 -9.12 -11.13
CA ASP A 17 -18.31 -9.82 -12.41
C ASP A 17 -17.33 -10.99 -12.32
N ILE A 18 -17.88 -12.20 -12.25
CA ILE A 18 -17.11 -13.44 -12.21
C ILE A 18 -16.93 -13.93 -13.63
N THR A 19 -15.68 -13.90 -14.13
CA THR A 19 -15.34 -14.38 -15.47
C THR A 19 -14.66 -15.76 -15.40
N LEU A 20 -15.34 -16.77 -15.94
CA LEU A 20 -14.77 -18.09 -16.19
C LEU A 20 -14.11 -18.10 -17.56
N THR A 21 -12.82 -18.46 -17.63
CA THR A 21 -12.10 -18.67 -18.89
C THR A 21 -11.76 -20.15 -19.04
N THR A 22 -12.06 -20.73 -20.19
CA THR A 22 -11.72 -22.12 -20.53
C THR A 22 -10.83 -22.17 -21.76
N PHE A 23 -9.86 -23.08 -21.78
CA PHE A 23 -8.87 -23.22 -22.85
C PHE A 23 -8.95 -24.62 -23.47
N ASN A 24 -8.76 -24.70 -24.79
CA ASN A 24 -8.54 -25.96 -25.50
C ASN A 24 -7.51 -25.76 -26.64
N LYS A 25 -7.19 -26.83 -27.38
CA LYS A 25 -6.20 -26.79 -28.48
C LYS A 25 -6.55 -25.78 -29.60
N GLY A 26 -7.80 -25.37 -29.72
CA GLY A 26 -8.31 -24.43 -30.72
C GLY A 26 -8.49 -22.99 -30.25
N GLY A 27 -8.15 -22.67 -28.99
CA GLY A 27 -8.28 -21.32 -28.44
C GLY A 27 -8.89 -21.29 -27.04
N TYR A 28 -9.55 -20.19 -26.70
CA TYR A 28 -10.21 -20.00 -25.41
C TYR A 28 -11.63 -19.45 -25.57
N ALA A 29 -12.45 -19.68 -24.56
CA ALA A 29 -13.78 -19.10 -24.45
C ALA A 29 -14.01 -18.58 -23.03
N THR A 30 -14.74 -17.47 -22.90
CA THR A 30 -15.05 -16.83 -21.62
C THR A 30 -16.55 -16.76 -21.38
N LEU A 31 -16.97 -16.86 -20.13
CA LEU A 31 -18.33 -16.59 -19.67
C LEU A 31 -18.25 -15.69 -18.43
N THR A 32 -18.93 -14.54 -18.47
CA THR A 32 -19.02 -13.62 -17.35
C THR A 32 -20.41 -13.66 -16.74
N LYS A 33 -20.49 -13.71 -15.41
CA LYS A 33 -21.73 -13.61 -14.65
C LYS A 33 -21.56 -12.62 -13.51
N THR A 34 -22.50 -11.69 -13.41
CA THR A 34 -22.58 -10.78 -12.27
C THR A 34 -23.23 -11.48 -11.08
N VAL A 35 -22.61 -11.35 -9.91
CA VAL A 35 -23.14 -11.78 -8.62
C VAL A 35 -23.31 -10.55 -7.74
N THR A 36 -24.50 -10.35 -7.20
CA THR A 36 -24.79 -9.28 -6.25
C THR A 36 -24.70 -9.81 -4.83
N VAL A 37 -23.87 -9.18 -4.02
CA VAL A 37 -23.81 -9.36 -2.57
C VAL A 37 -24.60 -8.22 -1.93
N GLU A 38 -25.72 -8.54 -1.30
CA GLU A 38 -26.67 -7.51 -0.83
C GLU A 38 -26.25 -6.80 0.46
N LYS A 39 -25.38 -7.43 1.25
CA LYS A 39 -24.87 -6.92 2.53
C LYS A 39 -23.44 -7.39 2.76
N ASP A 40 -22.65 -6.58 3.45
CA ASP A 40 -21.37 -7.03 3.96
C ASP A 40 -21.60 -8.22 4.88
N ASP A 41 -20.75 -9.24 4.80
CA ASP A 41 -20.84 -10.31 5.77
C ASP A 41 -20.37 -9.79 7.14
N PRO A 42 -21.24 -9.82 8.17
CA PRO A 42 -20.96 -9.24 9.49
C PRO A 42 -19.83 -9.96 10.26
N SER A 43 -19.36 -11.12 9.76
CA SER A 43 -18.22 -11.85 10.31
C SER A 43 -16.87 -11.55 9.64
N ASN A 44 -16.84 -10.65 8.64
CA ASN A 44 -15.59 -10.31 7.93
C ASN A 44 -14.62 -9.44 8.71
N CYS A 45 -15.08 -8.79 9.77
CA CYS A 45 -14.18 -8.05 10.64
C CYS A 45 -13.57 -8.96 11.71
N THR A 46 -12.62 -9.79 11.30
CA THR A 46 -11.85 -10.64 12.20
C THR A 46 -10.37 -10.64 11.82
N GLY A 47 -9.51 -11.10 12.73
CA GLY A 47 -8.07 -11.24 12.48
C GLY A 47 -7.40 -9.94 12.00
N ASN A 48 -6.53 -10.04 11.00
CA ASN A 48 -5.80 -8.90 10.45
C ASN A 48 -6.73 -7.82 9.89
N TYR A 49 -7.88 -8.19 9.34
CA TYR A 49 -8.84 -7.20 8.83
C TYR A 49 -9.41 -6.34 9.96
N GLN A 50 -9.71 -6.95 11.12
CA GLN A 50 -10.13 -6.23 12.32
C GLN A 50 -9.03 -5.32 12.85
N LEU A 51 -7.80 -5.82 12.94
CA LEU A 51 -6.66 -5.02 13.42
C LEU A 51 -6.42 -3.80 12.53
N LEU A 52 -6.51 -3.97 11.21
CA LEU A 52 -6.26 -2.93 10.21
C LEU A 52 -7.36 -1.87 10.16
N THR A 53 -8.64 -2.23 10.34
CA THR A 53 -9.80 -1.35 10.08
C THR A 53 -10.60 -0.96 11.32
N ASN A 54 -10.34 -1.59 12.47
CA ASN A 54 -11.17 -1.50 13.68
C ASN A 54 -12.67 -1.72 13.42
N CYS A 55 -13.00 -2.58 12.44
CA CYS A 55 -14.38 -2.85 11.98
C CYS A 55 -15.18 -1.62 11.55
N SER A 56 -14.50 -0.50 11.26
CA SER A 56 -15.13 0.76 10.89
C SER A 56 -14.23 1.52 9.95
N SER A 57 -13.44 2.46 10.45
CA SER A 57 -12.38 3.13 9.72
C SER A 57 -11.25 3.31 10.71
N LYS A 58 -10.02 3.09 10.25
CA LYS A 58 -8.84 3.25 11.07
C LYS A 58 -7.73 3.98 10.34
N THR A 59 -7.19 4.99 11.01
CA THR A 59 -6.09 5.80 10.48
C THR A 59 -4.74 5.30 10.99
N TRP A 60 -3.82 5.05 10.07
CA TRP A 60 -2.43 4.75 10.37
C TRP A 60 -1.52 5.89 9.89
N THR A 61 -0.45 6.15 10.61
CA THR A 61 0.62 7.08 10.21
C THR A 61 1.97 6.39 10.38
N LEU A 62 3.02 6.87 9.71
CA LEU A 62 4.37 6.38 10.04
C LEU A 62 4.65 6.61 11.53
N ALA A 63 5.25 5.59 12.15
CA ALA A 63 5.56 5.62 13.57
C ALA A 63 6.47 6.81 13.89
N GLN A 64 6.15 7.56 14.94
CA GLN A 64 6.91 8.75 15.35
C GLN A 64 8.17 8.35 16.15
N GLU A 65 9.01 7.51 15.55
CA GLU A 65 10.23 6.96 16.14
C GLU A 65 11.32 6.76 15.09
N ALA A 66 12.57 6.75 15.53
CA ALA A 66 13.68 6.35 14.66
C ALA A 66 13.52 4.89 14.23
N GLY A 67 13.88 4.57 12.99
CA GLY A 67 13.69 3.22 12.42
C GLY A 67 12.28 2.95 11.88
N ALA A 68 11.42 3.97 11.79
CA ALA A 68 10.11 3.84 11.16
C ALA A 68 10.21 3.54 9.66
N LEU A 69 11.24 4.03 8.98
CA LEU A 69 11.62 3.61 7.62
C LEU A 69 13.00 2.99 7.67
N VAL A 70 13.18 1.83 7.05
CA VAL A 70 14.46 1.11 7.01
C VAL A 70 14.70 0.57 5.61
N VAL A 71 15.94 0.71 5.15
CA VAL A 71 16.46 0.14 3.91
C VAL A 71 17.64 -0.75 4.24
N GLY A 72 17.67 -1.94 3.65
CA GLY A 72 18.76 -2.89 3.81
C GLY A 72 18.79 -3.95 2.73
N PRO A 73 19.83 -4.80 2.70
CA PRO A 73 19.88 -5.92 1.77
C PRO A 73 18.92 -7.07 2.16
N ASN A 74 18.50 -7.10 3.43
CA ASN A 74 17.58 -8.04 4.04
C ASN A 74 16.96 -7.37 5.29
N LEU A 75 16.16 -8.10 6.08
CA LEU A 75 15.51 -7.56 7.29
C LEU A 75 16.43 -7.40 8.50
N ASP A 76 17.60 -8.04 8.49
CA ASP A 76 18.54 -8.08 9.63
C ASP A 76 19.62 -6.99 9.54
N GLU A 77 20.00 -6.61 8.32
CA GLU A 77 21.04 -5.62 8.04
C GLU A 77 20.43 -4.27 7.62
N VAL A 78 20.99 -3.17 8.14
CA VAL A 78 20.51 -1.81 7.87
C VAL A 78 21.57 -1.04 7.08
N TRP A 79 21.23 -0.62 5.86
CA TRP A 79 22.00 0.37 5.11
C TRP A 79 21.63 1.80 5.50
N TRP A 80 20.33 2.05 5.68
CA TRP A 80 19.80 3.33 6.12
C TRP A 80 18.52 3.12 6.94
N GLN A 81 18.28 4.02 7.90
CA GLN A 81 17.00 4.09 8.60
C GLN A 81 16.68 5.53 8.98
N SER A 82 15.39 5.86 9.09
CA SER A 82 14.97 7.18 9.56
C SER A 82 15.50 7.43 10.97
N SER A 83 16.09 8.60 11.18
CA SER A 83 16.54 9.07 12.48
C SER A 83 15.46 9.89 13.18
N SER A 84 15.70 10.29 14.43
CA SER A 84 14.84 11.27 15.09
C SER A 84 14.83 12.63 14.38
N GLN A 85 15.93 12.99 13.69
CA GLN A 85 15.98 14.22 12.90
C GLN A 85 15.11 14.10 11.63
N ASP A 86 15.02 12.92 11.02
CA ASP A 86 14.14 12.69 9.87
C ASP A 86 12.65 12.89 10.22
N LEU A 87 12.25 12.76 11.48
CA LEU A 87 10.88 13.10 11.91
C LEU A 87 10.58 14.59 11.72
N GLU A 88 11.59 15.44 11.85
CA GLU A 88 11.50 16.90 11.62
C GLU A 88 11.73 17.24 10.15
N ASP A 89 12.76 16.67 9.54
CA ASP A 89 13.19 17.00 8.17
C ASP A 89 12.25 16.40 7.10
N ARG A 90 11.56 15.30 7.42
CA ARG A 90 10.57 14.62 6.56
C ARG A 90 9.16 14.72 7.14
N PHE A 91 8.84 15.82 7.81
CA PHE A 91 7.56 15.99 8.51
C PHE A 91 6.33 15.71 7.61
N CYS A 92 6.39 16.08 6.33
CA CYS A 92 5.35 15.86 5.31
C CYS A 92 5.17 14.39 4.89
N LEU A 93 6.08 13.50 5.28
CA LEU A 93 5.93 12.05 5.09
C LEU A 93 5.42 11.40 6.38
N PHE A 94 5.83 11.94 7.53
CA PHE A 94 5.47 11.40 8.85
C PHE A 94 4.08 11.83 9.32
N ASN A 95 3.48 12.86 8.73
CA ASN A 95 2.10 13.29 8.97
C ASN A 95 1.07 12.63 8.03
N ASP A 96 1.52 11.92 6.99
CA ASP A 96 0.68 11.21 6.03
C ASP A 96 -0.26 10.21 6.71
N LYS A 97 -1.48 10.12 6.20
CA LYS A 97 -2.52 9.23 6.70
C LYS A 97 -2.83 8.12 5.72
N TYR A 98 -2.82 6.91 6.25
CA TYR A 98 -3.16 5.68 5.58
C TYR A 98 -4.43 5.11 6.22
N ILE A 99 -5.58 5.39 5.60
CA ILE A 99 -6.89 5.15 6.20
C ILE A 99 -7.50 3.90 5.58
N PHE A 100 -7.76 2.88 6.40
CA PHE A 100 -8.39 1.63 5.96
C PHE A 100 -9.79 1.53 6.56
N ASP A 101 -10.79 1.37 5.70
CA ASP A 101 -12.18 1.19 6.15
C ASP A 101 -12.67 -0.25 6.03
N SER A 102 -13.75 -0.54 6.75
CA SER A 102 -14.37 -1.85 6.80
C SER A 102 -15.04 -2.24 5.49
N ASN A 103 -15.16 -1.35 4.51
CA ASN A 103 -15.73 -1.60 3.19
C ASN A 103 -14.65 -1.94 2.14
N GLY A 104 -13.40 -2.13 2.56
CA GLY A 104 -12.28 -2.44 1.68
C GLY A 104 -11.71 -1.22 0.95
N ASN A 105 -12.06 0.01 1.36
CA ASN A 105 -11.42 1.21 0.83
C ASN A 105 -10.13 1.51 1.57
N TYR A 106 -9.16 1.99 0.81
CA TYR A 106 -7.91 2.53 1.30
C TYR A 106 -7.79 3.97 0.83
N THR A 107 -7.68 4.93 1.74
CA THR A 107 -7.44 6.33 1.39
C THR A 107 -6.05 6.74 1.84
N TYR A 108 -5.25 7.21 0.89
CA TYR A 108 -4.01 7.93 1.16
C TYR A 108 -4.33 9.42 1.21
N ASP A 109 -4.05 10.06 2.34
CA ASP A 109 -4.17 11.51 2.55
C ASP A 109 -2.81 12.04 2.98
N ASN A 110 -2.15 12.72 2.04
CA ASN A 110 -0.82 13.29 2.21
C ASN A 110 -0.83 14.66 2.90
N GLN A 111 -1.97 15.06 3.46
CA GLN A 111 -2.09 16.30 4.21
C GLN A 111 -1.74 17.58 3.42
N GLY A 112 -1.68 17.49 2.08
CA GLY A 112 -1.40 18.61 1.17
C GLY A 112 0.08 18.80 0.81
N ASP A 113 0.98 17.95 1.29
CA ASP A 113 2.40 17.92 0.93
C ASP A 113 2.90 16.50 0.66
N PHE A 114 4.12 16.35 0.16
CA PHE A 114 4.77 15.06 -0.01
C PHE A 114 6.29 15.20 0.12
N TYR A 115 6.95 14.12 0.49
CA TYR A 115 8.41 14.08 0.55
C TYR A 115 9.02 13.58 -0.77
N ALA A 116 9.67 14.45 -1.51
CA ALA A 116 10.44 14.09 -2.70
C ALA A 116 11.75 13.37 -2.29
N ASP A 117 11.73 12.04 -2.32
CA ASP A 117 12.84 11.20 -1.84
C ASP A 117 13.98 11.01 -2.86
N THR A 118 15.07 10.40 -2.39
CA THR A 118 16.30 10.17 -3.15
C THR A 118 16.59 8.69 -3.43
N ASP A 119 17.45 8.42 -4.40
CA ASP A 119 18.11 7.11 -4.57
C ASP A 119 19.21 6.90 -3.52
N GLY A 120 19.85 5.72 -3.54
CA GLY A 120 20.96 5.39 -2.64
C GLY A 120 22.21 6.28 -2.77
N ASN A 121 22.28 7.15 -3.79
CA ASN A 121 23.36 8.11 -3.99
C ASN A 121 22.95 9.54 -3.57
N GLY A 122 21.73 9.73 -3.06
CA GLY A 122 21.21 11.04 -2.65
C GLY A 122 20.68 11.89 -3.81
N ASN A 123 20.50 11.33 -5.01
CA ASN A 123 19.87 12.04 -6.14
C ASN A 123 18.36 11.90 -6.06
N ILE A 124 17.61 12.92 -6.49
CA ILE A 124 16.15 12.81 -6.58
C ILE A 124 15.74 11.59 -7.43
N PHE A 125 14.74 10.84 -6.96
CA PHE A 125 14.26 9.65 -7.68
C PHE A 125 12.73 9.60 -7.74
N PRO A 126 12.12 9.51 -8.94
CA PRO A 126 12.78 9.44 -10.25
C PRO A 126 13.43 10.78 -10.64
N PRO A 127 14.51 10.79 -11.45
CA PRO A 127 15.15 12.03 -11.91
C PRO A 127 14.19 13.01 -12.59
N GLU A 128 13.19 12.48 -13.30
CA GLU A 128 12.16 13.22 -14.01
C GLU A 128 11.18 13.95 -13.07
N LEU A 129 11.21 13.66 -11.75
CA LEU A 129 10.43 14.42 -10.78
C LEU A 129 10.80 15.91 -10.83
N GLY A 130 12.07 16.22 -11.15
CA GLY A 130 12.51 17.60 -11.39
C GLY A 130 12.48 18.50 -10.15
N LEU A 131 12.39 17.91 -8.96
CA LEU A 131 12.36 18.60 -7.68
C LEU A 131 13.67 18.39 -6.91
N THR A 132 13.96 19.27 -5.96
CA THR A 132 15.01 19.03 -4.97
C THR A 132 14.51 18.07 -3.89
N PRO A 133 15.37 17.23 -3.28
CA PRO A 133 14.94 16.38 -2.18
C PRO A 133 14.35 17.18 -1.01
N GLY A 134 13.27 16.67 -0.40
CA GLY A 134 12.61 17.33 0.73
C GLY A 134 11.09 17.41 0.59
N CYS A 135 10.45 18.12 1.51
CA CYS A 135 9.00 18.36 1.48
C CYS A 135 8.61 19.40 0.42
N HIS A 136 7.62 19.06 -0.39
CA HIS A 136 6.99 19.95 -1.38
C HIS A 136 5.47 19.91 -1.25
N PRO A 137 4.76 21.01 -1.56
CA PRO A 137 3.30 20.97 -1.63
C PRO A 137 2.83 19.99 -2.69
N SER A 138 1.69 19.34 -2.46
CA SER A 138 1.06 18.38 -3.40
C SER A 138 0.83 18.97 -4.81
N THR A 139 0.69 20.30 -4.92
CA THR A 139 0.59 20.98 -6.22
C THR A 139 1.83 20.88 -7.09
N ASP A 140 2.98 20.52 -6.52
CA ASP A 140 4.26 20.45 -7.23
C ASP A 140 4.48 19.10 -7.92
N TRP A 141 3.58 18.12 -7.72
CA TRP A 141 3.59 16.87 -8.49
C TRP A 141 3.52 17.15 -9.99
N PRO A 142 4.51 16.70 -10.80
CA PRO A 142 4.40 16.74 -12.25
C PRO A 142 3.25 15.85 -12.75
N ASP A 143 2.66 16.21 -13.90
CA ASP A 143 1.47 15.52 -14.43
C ASP A 143 1.61 14.01 -14.55
N ASN A 144 2.80 13.52 -14.92
CA ASN A 144 3.09 12.09 -15.08
C ASN A 144 3.25 11.32 -13.75
N PHE A 145 3.34 12.03 -12.63
CA PHE A 145 3.48 11.48 -11.27
C PHE A 145 2.29 11.78 -10.37
N LYS A 146 1.31 12.57 -10.86
CA LYS A 146 0.18 13.05 -10.08
C LYS A 146 -0.69 11.94 -9.46
N ASP A 147 -0.68 10.74 -10.04
CA ASP A 147 -1.41 9.60 -9.45
C ASP A 147 -0.84 9.17 -8.08
N TRP A 148 0.39 9.53 -7.72
CA TRP A 148 0.96 9.29 -6.38
C TRP A 148 0.48 10.28 -5.30
N ASP A 149 -0.29 11.30 -5.68
CA ASP A 149 -0.91 12.26 -4.77
C ASP A 149 -2.05 11.58 -3.96
N SER A 150 -2.68 12.34 -3.05
CA SER A 150 -3.82 11.86 -2.26
C SER A 150 -4.92 11.22 -3.13
N GLY A 151 -5.46 10.08 -2.66
CA GLY A 151 -6.42 9.31 -3.44
C GLY A 151 -7.16 8.24 -2.64
N THR A 152 -8.35 7.86 -3.12
CA THR A 152 -9.11 6.72 -2.61
C THR A 152 -8.95 5.53 -3.55
N HIS A 153 -8.55 4.42 -2.97
CA HIS A 153 -8.15 3.17 -3.58
C HIS A 153 -8.85 2.00 -2.87
N LYS A 154 -8.43 0.78 -3.18
CA LYS A 154 -8.87 -0.45 -2.51
C LYS A 154 -7.73 -1.12 -1.77
N PHE A 155 -8.04 -1.97 -0.81
CA PHE A 155 -7.05 -2.88 -0.25
C PHE A 155 -7.59 -4.31 -0.12
N THR A 156 -6.67 -5.25 -0.02
CA THR A 156 -6.92 -6.61 0.45
C THR A 156 -5.85 -6.97 1.47
N ILE A 157 -6.21 -7.80 2.45
CA ILE A 157 -5.29 -8.26 3.49
C ILE A 157 -5.47 -9.75 3.72
N THR A 158 -4.35 -10.45 3.89
CA THR A 158 -4.28 -11.86 4.26
C THR A 158 -3.58 -12.00 5.62
N GLU A 159 -3.26 -13.22 6.04
CA GLU A 159 -2.45 -13.44 7.24
C GLU A 159 -1.03 -12.85 7.12
N SER A 160 -0.46 -12.81 5.91
CA SER A 160 0.95 -12.48 5.69
C SER A 160 1.19 -11.30 4.75
N THR A 161 0.16 -10.75 4.11
CA THR A 161 0.32 -9.65 3.14
C THR A 161 -0.80 -8.64 3.21
N ILE A 162 -0.47 -7.39 2.88
CA ILE A 162 -1.42 -6.34 2.55
C ILE A 162 -1.17 -5.88 1.11
N THR A 163 -2.21 -5.70 0.32
CA THR A 163 -2.11 -5.15 -1.04
C THR A 163 -3.03 -3.95 -1.16
N VAL A 164 -2.49 -2.82 -1.61
CA VAL A 164 -3.24 -1.63 -2.01
C VAL A 164 -3.36 -1.59 -3.52
N SER A 165 -4.56 -1.31 -4.04
CA SER A 165 -4.90 -1.41 -5.45
C SER A 165 -5.62 -0.17 -5.94
N GLY A 166 -5.11 0.41 -7.01
CA GLY A 166 -5.48 1.71 -7.57
C GLY A 166 -4.25 2.34 -8.20
N GLN A 167 -4.41 3.04 -9.33
CA GLN A 167 -3.29 3.71 -9.98
C GLN A 167 -2.66 4.71 -8.98
N GLY A 168 -1.36 4.53 -8.71
CA GLY A 168 -0.59 5.32 -7.74
C GLY A 168 -0.80 4.98 -6.27
N ALA A 169 -1.51 3.90 -5.93
CA ALA A 169 -1.64 3.45 -4.54
C ALA A 169 -0.32 2.86 -4.00
N TYR A 170 0.15 3.36 -2.86
CA TYR A 170 1.27 2.84 -2.08
C TYR A 170 1.05 3.14 -0.59
N ILE A 171 1.85 2.55 0.29
CA ILE A 171 1.97 2.91 1.71
C ILE A 171 3.43 3.35 1.94
N GLY A 172 3.66 4.37 2.77
CA GLY A 172 5.01 4.90 3.05
C GLY A 172 5.52 5.78 1.92
N LEU A 173 6.48 5.28 1.15
CA LEU A 173 7.17 6.05 0.09
C LEU A 173 6.63 5.67 -1.30
N TYR A 174 6.38 6.69 -2.14
CA TYR A 174 5.76 6.53 -3.47
C TYR A 174 6.55 5.60 -4.42
N LYS A 175 7.88 5.56 -4.28
CA LYS A 175 8.77 4.74 -5.11
C LYS A 175 8.82 3.26 -4.68
N VAL A 176 8.21 2.88 -3.56
CA VAL A 176 8.21 1.48 -3.08
C VAL A 176 7.17 0.67 -3.86
N GLY A 177 7.63 -0.24 -4.70
CA GLY A 177 6.79 -1.20 -5.43
C GLY A 177 6.85 -2.60 -4.84
N THR A 178 6.10 -3.56 -5.41
CA THR A 178 6.05 -4.95 -4.90
C THR A 178 7.37 -5.70 -5.07
N SER A 179 8.09 -5.44 -6.17
CA SER A 179 9.25 -6.23 -6.60
C SER A 179 10.47 -5.41 -7.00
N SER A 180 10.35 -4.09 -6.97
CA SER A 180 11.45 -3.14 -7.19
C SER A 180 11.03 -1.76 -6.68
N GLU A 181 12.01 -0.86 -6.54
CA GLU A 181 11.67 0.56 -6.60
C GLU A 181 11.11 0.89 -7.99
N VAL A 182 10.18 1.85 -8.05
CA VAL A 182 9.47 2.20 -9.27
C VAL A 182 9.63 3.69 -9.59
N ASP A 183 9.80 3.98 -10.87
CA ASP A 183 9.97 5.32 -11.42
C ASP A 183 8.66 5.93 -11.92
N LYS A 184 7.52 5.26 -11.68
CA LYS A 184 6.19 5.69 -12.10
C LYS A 184 5.09 5.08 -11.22
N PRO A 185 3.90 5.70 -11.15
CA PRO A 185 2.75 5.14 -10.46
C PRO A 185 2.37 3.73 -10.96
N GLN A 186 2.11 2.82 -10.03
CA GLN A 186 1.71 1.42 -10.29
C GLN A 186 0.22 1.23 -10.07
N SER A 187 -0.38 0.19 -10.66
CA SER A 187 -1.79 -0.13 -10.43
C SER A 187 -2.06 -0.79 -9.08
N SER A 188 -1.03 -1.28 -8.40
CA SER A 188 -1.10 -1.92 -7.09
C SER A 188 0.28 -2.12 -6.48
N VAL A 189 0.37 -2.14 -5.16
CA VAL A 189 1.57 -2.52 -4.41
C VAL A 189 1.21 -3.53 -3.32
N THR A 190 1.98 -4.61 -3.22
CA THR A 190 1.85 -5.66 -2.19
C THR A 190 3.02 -5.60 -1.23
N TYR A 191 2.72 -5.58 0.06
CA TYR A 191 3.67 -5.63 1.15
C TYR A 191 3.48 -6.92 1.95
N ASN A 192 4.59 -7.49 2.43
CA ASN A 192 4.59 -8.55 3.42
C ASN A 192 4.33 -7.95 4.81
N ILE A 193 3.58 -8.65 5.65
CA ILE A 193 3.31 -8.28 7.03
C ILE A 193 4.35 -8.99 7.92
N LEU A 194 5.15 -8.19 8.62
CA LEU A 194 6.06 -8.68 9.66
C LEU A 194 5.39 -8.65 11.03
N GLU A 195 4.58 -7.61 11.30
CA GLU A 195 3.82 -7.44 12.53
C GLU A 195 2.51 -6.72 12.21
N LEU A 196 1.41 -7.14 12.86
CA LEU A 196 0.18 -6.38 12.90
C LEU A 196 -0.50 -6.59 14.25
N SER A 197 -0.73 -5.49 14.96
CA SER A 197 -1.43 -5.42 16.25
C SER A 197 -2.56 -4.37 16.18
N ALA A 198 -3.19 -4.11 17.32
CA ALA A 198 -4.23 -3.08 17.43
C ALA A 198 -3.69 -1.65 17.26
N ASP A 199 -2.38 -1.42 17.34
CA ASP A 199 -1.78 -0.09 17.35
C ASP A 199 -0.47 0.01 16.58
N ARG A 200 0.07 -1.11 16.08
CA ARG A 200 1.35 -1.19 15.37
C ARG A 200 1.24 -2.08 14.13
N MET A 201 1.81 -1.63 13.03
CA MET A 201 1.89 -2.36 11.77
C MET A 201 3.31 -2.25 11.23
N VAL A 202 3.97 -3.39 11.02
CA VAL A 202 5.29 -3.45 10.39
C VAL A 202 5.16 -4.23 9.09
N ILE A 203 5.42 -3.55 7.98
CA ILE A 203 5.31 -4.12 6.64
C ILE A 203 6.60 -3.93 5.86
N TYR A 204 6.83 -4.79 4.87
CA TYR A 204 8.04 -4.69 4.05
C TYR A 204 7.84 -5.21 2.62
N THR A 205 8.68 -4.74 1.71
CA THR A 205 8.89 -5.35 0.38
C THR A 205 10.32 -5.87 0.30
N ASP A 206 10.53 -6.97 -0.44
CA ASP A 206 11.83 -7.61 -0.61
C ASP A 206 12.05 -7.90 -2.09
N TYR A 207 13.10 -7.31 -2.66
CA TYR A 207 13.45 -7.43 -4.08
C TYR A 207 14.57 -8.44 -4.33
N GLY A 208 14.94 -9.25 -3.32
CA GLY A 208 16.04 -10.21 -3.40
C GLY A 208 17.41 -9.54 -3.27
N GLY A 209 17.56 -8.66 -2.28
CA GLY A 209 18.79 -7.89 -2.03
C GLY A 209 18.58 -6.40 -1.78
N LEU A 210 17.34 -5.94 -1.78
CA LEU A 210 16.91 -4.62 -1.33
C LEU A 210 15.55 -4.77 -0.66
N VAL A 211 15.48 -4.38 0.61
CA VAL A 211 14.30 -4.41 1.45
C VAL A 211 13.94 -3.00 1.86
N TRP A 212 12.67 -2.64 1.69
CA TRP A 212 12.05 -1.49 2.34
C TRP A 212 11.15 -2.00 3.46
N LYS A 213 11.42 -1.59 4.70
CA LYS A 213 10.57 -1.88 5.85
C LYS A 213 10.00 -0.57 6.40
N MET A 214 8.69 -0.56 6.65
CA MET A 214 7.98 0.56 7.23
C MET A 214 7.26 0.13 8.51
N THR A 215 7.32 0.98 9.53
CA THR A 215 6.55 0.85 10.77
C THR A 215 5.53 1.96 10.81
N LEU A 216 4.27 1.59 11.00
CA LEU A 216 3.15 2.48 11.17
C LEU A 216 2.50 2.25 12.54
N THR A 217 1.87 3.29 13.06
CA THR A 217 1.10 3.24 14.30
C THR A 217 -0.29 3.83 14.11
N SER A 218 -1.23 3.38 14.94
CA SER A 218 -2.55 3.99 15.08
C SER A 218 -2.78 4.38 16.54
N SER A 219 -3.37 5.55 16.75
CA SER A 219 -3.82 6.01 18.07
C SER A 219 -5.32 5.76 18.34
N GLU A 220 -6.05 5.26 17.33
CA GLU A 220 -7.47 4.89 17.40
C GLU A 220 -7.70 3.47 17.95
#